data_AF-A0A2X2PYE8-F1
#
_entry.id   AF-A0A2X2PYE8-F1
#
_cell.length_a   1.000
_cell.length_b   1.000
_cell.length_c   1.000
_cell.angle_alpha   90.00
_cell.angle_beta   90.00
_cell.angle_gamma   90.00
#
_symmetry.space_group_name_H-M   'P 1'
#
loop_
_entity.id
_entity.type
_entity.pdbx_description
1 polymer ?
#
loop_
_entity_poly.entity_id
_entity_poly.type
_entity_poly.pdbx_seq_one_letter_code
_entity_poly.pdbx_strand_id
1 'polypeptide(L)'
;MDNNKALLSLCVLSVVLMSAVLVFKQTQPGNDDLIKDGKYWTTACSLKEVDIPTGMFTSNINRLDCSGVVVNVVTDKYDQAVSAYNKSKNQG
;
A
#
# COMPACT_ATOMS: atom_id res chain seq x y z
N MET A 1 -16.16 -35.46 24.71
CA MET A 1 -16.74 -34.14 25.07
C MET A 1 -15.82 -33.07 24.47
N ASP A 2 -15.61 -33.11 23.15
CA ASP A 2 -14.44 -32.46 22.52
C ASP A 2 -14.83 -31.66 21.27
N ASN A 3 -15.90 -32.07 20.59
CA ASN A 3 -16.40 -31.46 19.36
C ASN A 3 -16.86 -30.02 19.59
N ASN A 4 -17.45 -29.72 20.75
CA ASN A 4 -17.93 -28.38 21.08
C ASN A 4 -16.79 -27.40 21.36
N LYS A 5 -15.68 -27.87 21.96
CA LYS A 5 -14.47 -27.08 22.18
C LYS A 5 -13.72 -26.82 20.88
N ALA A 6 -13.61 -27.84 20.02
CA ALA A 6 -13.01 -27.71 18.69
C ALA A 6 -13.82 -26.74 17.81
N LEU A 7 -15.16 -26.82 17.86
CA LEU A 7 -16.05 -25.92 17.13
C LEU A 7 -15.92 -24.47 17.64
N LEU A 8 -15.92 -24.26 18.96
CA LEU A 8 -15.71 -22.93 19.54
C LEU A 8 -14.35 -22.33 19.12
N SER A 9 -13.29 -23.16 19.15
CA SER A 9 -11.94 -22.76 18.76
C SER A 9 -11.87 -22.33 17.28
N LEU A 10 -12.50 -23.10 16.38
CA LEU A 10 -12.61 -22.76 14.95
C LEU A 10 -13.38 -21.46 14.72
N CYS A 11 -14.46 -21.23 15.47
CA CYS A 11 -15.23 -19.98 15.40
C CYS A 11 -14.40 -18.77 15.87
N VAL A 12 -13.60 -18.92 16.92
CA VAL A 12 -12.73 -17.82 17.40
C VAL A 12 -11.64 -17.53 16.37
N LEU A 13 -10.99 -18.55 15.81
CA LEU A 13 -9.97 -18.38 14.78
C LEU A 13 -10.53 -17.71 13.53
N SER A 14 -11.72 -18.09 13.07
CA SER A 14 -12.34 -17.47 11.90
C SER A 14 -12.68 -16.00 12.13
N VAL A 15 -13.18 -15.64 13.32
CA VAL A 15 -13.43 -14.23 13.69
C VAL A 15 -12.14 -13.42 13.73
N VAL A 16 -11.04 -13.98 14.25
CA VAL A 16 -9.73 -13.32 14.28
C VAL A 16 -9.18 -13.11 12.87
N LEU A 17 -9.28 -14.10 11.98
CA LEU A 17 -8.83 -13.97 10.59
C LEU A 17 -9.67 -12.94 9.83
N MET A 18 -11.00 -12.96 10.00
CA MET A 18 -11.90 -12.00 9.35
C MET A 18 -11.63 -10.56 9.82
N SER A 19 -11.43 -10.35 11.12
CA SER A 19 -11.09 -9.02 11.66
C SER A 19 -9.74 -8.53 11.15
N ALA A 20 -8.72 -9.39 11.06
CA ALA A 20 -7.43 -9.03 10.47
C ALA A 20 -7.56 -8.61 9.00
N VAL A 21 -8.37 -9.30 8.19
CA VAL A 21 -8.62 -8.94 6.79
C VAL A 21 -9.34 -7.59 6.67
N LEU A 22 -10.33 -7.32 7.51
CA LEU A 22 -11.06 -6.05 7.52
C LEU A 22 -10.13 -4.87 7.84
N VAL A 23 -9.31 -5.00 8.89
CA VAL A 23 -8.30 -3.98 9.25
C VAL A 23 -7.30 -3.76 8.11
N PHE A 24 -6.86 -4.84 7.46
CA PHE A 24 -5.95 -4.75 6.33
C PHE A 24 -6.56 -3.98 5.16
N LYS A 25 -7.85 -4.22 4.85
CA LYS A 25 -8.59 -3.50 3.79
C LYS A 25 -8.77 -2.02 4.11
N GLN A 26 -9.03 -1.66 5.36
CA GLN A 26 -9.14 -0.24 5.77
C GLN A 26 -7.81 0.53 5.66
N THR A 27 -6.68 -0.18 5.73
CA THR A 27 -5.35 0.44 5.68
C THR A 27 -4.86 0.71 4.25
N GLN A 28 -5.50 0.09 3.24
CA GLN A 28 -5.11 0.30 1.85
C GLN A 28 -5.64 1.66 1.33
N PRO A 29 -4.81 2.45 0.63
CA PRO A 29 -5.25 3.70 0.03
C PRO A 29 -6.36 3.45 -0.99
N GLY A 30 -7.35 4.35 -1.03
CA GLY A 30 -8.41 4.31 -2.06
C GLY A 30 -7.85 4.56 -3.46
N ASN A 31 -8.59 4.17 -4.50
CA ASN A 31 -8.16 4.38 -5.88
C ASN A 31 -7.96 5.88 -6.20
N ASP A 32 -8.83 6.76 -5.68
CA ASP A 32 -8.72 8.21 -5.89
C ASP A 32 -7.47 8.78 -5.20
N ASP A 33 -7.12 8.28 -4.01
CA ASP A 33 -5.89 8.65 -3.32
C ASP A 33 -4.65 8.23 -4.12
N LEU A 34 -4.66 7.02 -4.66
CA LEU A 34 -3.59 6.51 -5.51
C LEU A 34 -3.43 7.35 -6.79
N ILE A 35 -4.53 7.74 -7.43
CA ILE A 35 -4.49 8.60 -8.63
C ILE A 35 -3.93 9.99 -8.28
N LYS A 36 -4.38 10.58 -7.16
CA LYS A 36 -3.90 11.88 -6.67
C LYS A 36 -2.40 11.84 -6.39
N ASP A 37 -1.95 10.85 -5.62
CA ASP A 37 -0.54 10.67 -5.26
C ASP A 37 0.30 10.39 -6.52
N GLY A 38 -0.19 9.55 -7.42
CA GLY A 38 0.48 9.21 -8.68
C GLY A 38 0.64 10.41 -9.59
N LYS A 39 -0.41 11.25 -9.72
CA LYS A 39 -0.33 12.52 -10.45
C LYS A 39 0.73 13.42 -9.83
N TYR A 40 0.67 13.66 -8.52
CA TYR A 40 1.61 14.54 -7.84
C TYR A 40 3.06 14.07 -8.02
N TRP A 41 3.36 12.80 -7.75
CA TRP A 41 4.72 12.27 -7.86
C TRP A 41 5.25 12.23 -9.29
N THR A 42 4.40 12.01 -10.29
CA THR A 42 4.85 11.98 -11.70
C THR A 42 5.00 13.36 -12.31
N THR A 43 4.27 14.38 -11.83
CA THR A 43 4.30 15.73 -12.43
C THR A 43 5.14 16.73 -11.66
N ALA A 44 5.23 16.60 -10.33
CA ALA A 44 5.87 17.58 -9.45
C ALA A 44 7.20 17.09 -8.87
N CYS A 45 7.54 15.82 -9.06
CA CYS A 45 8.72 15.20 -8.49
C CYS A 45 9.60 14.54 -9.54
N SER A 46 10.86 14.34 -9.18
CA SER A 46 11.81 13.56 -9.94
C SER A 46 12.28 12.37 -9.10
N LEU A 47 12.26 11.17 -9.70
CA LEU A 47 12.73 9.95 -9.06
C LEU A 47 14.26 9.98 -9.04
N LYS A 48 14.87 9.95 -7.86
CA LYS A 48 16.34 10.03 -7.69
C LYS A 48 16.95 8.65 -7.49
N GLU A 49 16.33 7.86 -6.63
CA GLU A 49 16.77 6.51 -6.29
C GLU A 49 15.54 5.63 -6.16
N VAL A 50 15.67 4.37 -6.57
CA VAL A 50 14.58 3.39 -6.58
C VAL A 50 14.97 2.18 -5.77
N ASP A 51 13.97 1.55 -5.17
CA ASP A 51 14.08 0.25 -4.52
C ASP A 51 15.19 0.18 -3.44
N ILE A 52 15.32 1.25 -2.65
CA ILE A 52 16.32 1.35 -1.60
C ILE A 52 15.90 0.43 -0.45
N PRO A 53 16.72 -0.56 -0.07
CA PRO A 53 16.40 -1.45 1.03
C PRO A 53 16.53 -0.70 2.36
N THR A 54 15.48 -0.75 3.19
CA THR A 54 15.48 -0.12 4.52
C THR A 54 15.72 -1.11 5.67
N GLY A 55 15.87 -2.39 5.36
CA GLY A 55 16.13 -3.47 6.33
C GLY A 55 15.31 -4.74 6.07
N MET A 56 15.62 -5.81 6.80
CA MET A 56 15.06 -7.16 6.60
C MET A 56 13.53 -7.26 6.79
N PHE A 57 12.94 -6.36 7.60
CA PHE A 57 11.52 -6.41 7.97
C PHE A 57 10.73 -5.18 7.53
N THR A 58 11.27 -4.42 6.58
CA THR A 58 10.70 -3.15 6.13
C THR A 58 10.62 -3.12 4.63
N SER A 59 9.54 -2.57 4.07
CA SER A 59 9.40 -2.40 2.63
C SER A 59 10.43 -1.42 2.08
N ASN A 60 10.93 -1.71 0.88
CA ASN A 60 11.83 -0.82 0.16
C ASN A 60 11.17 0.52 -0.14
N ILE A 61 12.01 1.54 -0.33
CA ILE A 61 11.57 2.90 -0.62
C ILE A 61 12.17 3.43 -1.92
N ASN A 62 11.42 4.29 -2.57
CA ASN A 62 11.90 5.18 -3.61
C ASN A 62 12.17 6.56 -3.00
N ARG A 63 13.25 7.21 -3.42
CA ARG A 63 13.60 8.58 -3.03
C ARG A 63 13.25 9.53 -4.17
N LEU A 64 12.35 10.46 -3.87
CA LEU A 64 11.88 11.47 -4.81
C LEU A 64 12.36 12.84 -4.36
N ASP A 65 12.62 13.71 -5.33
CA ASP A 65 12.86 15.13 -5.13
C ASP A 65 11.72 15.91 -5.76
N CYS A 66 10.90 16.51 -4.92
CA CYS A 66 9.75 17.32 -5.29
C CYS A 66 10.09 18.80 -5.09
N SER A 67 10.74 19.41 -6.08
CA SER A 67 11.13 20.83 -6.07
C SER A 67 12.07 21.20 -4.90
N GLY A 68 13.09 20.39 -4.67
CA GLY A 68 14.08 20.58 -3.59
C GLY A 68 13.69 19.92 -2.26
N VAL A 69 12.47 19.38 -2.15
CA VAL A 69 12.04 18.60 -0.99
C VAL A 69 12.21 17.12 -1.28
N VAL A 70 13.07 16.47 -0.51
CA VAL A 70 13.24 15.02 -0.58
C VAL A 70 12.10 14.33 0.17
N VAL A 71 11.43 13.40 -0.50
CA VAL A 71 10.39 12.54 0.06
C VAL A 71 10.70 11.07 -0.22
N ASN A 72 10.60 10.25 0.83
CA ASN A 72 10.74 8.81 0.75
C ASN A 72 9.35 8.18 0.66
N VAL A 73 9.13 7.35 -0.36
CA VAL A 73 7.84 6.70 -0.61
C VAL A 73 8.09 5.20 -0.72
N VAL A 74 7.30 4.38 -0.03
CA VAL A 74 7.38 2.91 -0.18
C VAL A 74 7.24 2.55 -1.67
N THR A 75 8.15 1.71 -2.19
CA THR A 75 8.23 1.37 -3.62
C THR A 75 6.90 0.85 -4.15
N ASP A 76 6.29 -0.12 -3.46
CA ASP A 76 4.97 -0.66 -3.83
C ASP A 76 3.87 0.41 -3.86
N LYS A 77 3.92 1.40 -2.96
CA LYS A 77 2.94 2.50 -2.94
C LYS A 77 3.14 3.41 -4.14
N TYR A 78 4.40 3.75 -4.45
CA TYR A 78 4.74 4.56 -5.61
C TYR A 78 4.25 3.88 -6.90
N ASP A 79 4.55 2.60 -7.07
CA ASP A 79 4.18 1.84 -8.28
C ASP A 79 2.66 1.72 -8.44
N GLN A 80 1.94 1.44 -7.35
CA GLN A 80 0.48 1.42 -7.36
C GLN A 80 -0.11 2.78 -7.75
N ALA A 81 0.41 3.86 -7.20
CA ALA A 81 -0.06 5.22 -7.46
C ALA A 81 0.20 5.65 -8.92
N VAL A 82 1.42 5.42 -9.42
CA VAL A 82 1.79 5.71 -10.81
C VAL A 82 0.95 4.88 -11.78
N SER A 83 0.73 3.59 -11.48
CA SER A 83 -0.12 2.71 -12.30
C SER A 83 -1.56 3.20 -12.33
N ALA A 84 -2.14 3.55 -11.17
CA ALA A 84 -3.50 4.07 -11.08
C ALA A 84 -3.66 5.37 -11.88
N TYR A 85 -2.74 6.32 -11.74
CA TYR A 85 -2.74 7.57 -12.51
C TYR A 85 -2.57 7.34 -14.01
N ASN A 86 -1.71 6.41 -14.42
CA ASN A 86 -1.54 6.07 -15.84
C ASN A 86 -2.81 5.45 -16.42
N LYS A 87 -3.49 4.57 -15.67
CA LYS A 87 -4.78 4.00 -16.07
C LYS A 87 -5.87 5.07 -16.18
N SER A 88 -5.94 6.01 -15.23
CA SER A 88 -6.97 7.06 -15.25
C SER A 88 -6.83 8.00 -16.46
N LYS A 89 -5.60 8.23 -16.95
CA LYS A 89 -5.37 9.01 -18.18
C LYS A 89 -5.87 8.33 -19.45
N ASN A 90 -5.91 7.00 -19.49
CA ASN A 90 -6.34 6.22 -20.65
C ASN A 90 -7.86 5.99 -20.69
N GLN A 91 -8.57 6.43 -19.66
CA GLN A 91 -10.02 6.29 -19.51
C GLN A 91 -10.78 7.61 -19.74
N GLY A 92 -10.06 8.71 -20.02
CA GLY A 92 -10.62 10.01 -20.40
C GLY A 92 -10.34 10.31 -21.87
#